data_AF-A0A4R4YHB6-F1
#
_entry.id   AF-A0A4R4YHB6-F1
#
_cell.length_a   1.000
_cell.length_b   1.000
_cell.length_c   1.000
_cell.angle_alpha   90.00
_cell.angle_beta   90.00
_cell.angle_gamma   90.00
#
_symmetry.space_group_name_H-M   'P 1'
#
loop_
_entity.id
_entity.type
_entity.pdbx_description
1 polymer ?
#
loop_
_entity_poly.entity_id
_entity_poly.type
_entity_poly.pdbx_seq_one_letter_code
_entity_poly.pdbx_strand_id
1 'polypeptide(L)'
;MIDHALVKRFRQEVGDRLAHQRRLDQANGIPPMTGEDERQFARALISQVLEEHARSEIGLGRTPPTVEEEEALAAGIHAALFGVGRLQPLLDDPQVENIDINGCDRVFVSYADGQELMHDPVAESDEELIELIQILAAYSGLSSRPFDTANPQLDLRLPDGSRLSAVMDVTVRPAVSIRRARLGKVFLSDLVGNGTISPDVARFLTAAVNARKNLMIAGSTNAGKTTLLRALANEIPPGERLVTVERALELGLDQYPELHPNVVAFEQRLPNSEGQGEISMAELVRRSLRMNPSRVIVGEVLGDEIVTMLNAMTQGNDGSLSTIHANSSMEVFNRISTYALQASERLPIDATHMLIAGAIDFVVFVEKRNDYHLGGKLRRYVSSIREVNGCDGRVLSSEVFAPGPDGIAVPHAPLSCLEELAAHGYLPGGW
;
A
#
# COMPACT_ATOMS: atom_id res chain seq x y z
N MET A 1 14.62 -28.84 12.81
CA MET A 1 14.25 -28.65 11.39
C MET A 1 12.90 -29.32 11.23
N ILE A 2 11.86 -28.61 10.77
CA ILE A 2 10.48 -29.11 10.78
C ILE A 2 10.32 -30.23 9.73
N ASP A 3 9.69 -31.34 10.10
CA ASP A 3 9.38 -32.42 9.16
C ASP A 3 8.18 -32.02 8.28
N HIS A 4 8.48 -31.53 7.08
CA HIS A 4 7.47 -31.06 6.13
C HIS A 4 6.54 -32.18 5.61
N ALA A 5 7.00 -33.42 5.55
CA ALA A 5 6.15 -34.54 5.14
C ALA A 5 5.09 -34.83 6.21
N LEU A 6 5.47 -34.69 7.48
CA LEU A 6 4.58 -34.82 8.62
C LEU A 6 3.53 -33.70 8.65
N VAL A 7 3.95 -32.44 8.45
CA VAL A 7 3.04 -31.28 8.35
C VAL A 7 2.02 -31.47 7.24
N LYS A 8 2.45 -31.95 6.06
CA LYS A 8 1.54 -32.20 4.92
C LYS A 8 0.48 -33.26 5.26
N ARG A 9 0.90 -34.38 5.84
CA ARG A 9 -0.02 -35.46 6.25
C ARG A 9 -1.05 -34.96 7.26
N PHE A 10 -0.60 -34.24 8.28
CA PHE A 10 -1.51 -33.70 9.31
C PHE A 10 -2.39 -32.58 8.80
N ARG A 11 -1.90 -31.71 7.90
CA ARG A 11 -2.74 -30.73 7.19
C ARG A 11 -3.86 -31.43 6.42
N GLN A 12 -3.54 -32.48 5.66
CA GLN A 12 -4.55 -33.22 4.90
C GLN A 12 -5.60 -33.81 5.85
N GLU A 13 -5.16 -34.45 6.93
CA GLU A 13 -6.05 -35.05 7.91
C GLU A 13 -6.95 -34.03 8.61
N VAL A 14 -6.40 -32.90 9.06
CA VAL A 14 -7.18 -31.82 9.68
C VAL A 14 -8.12 -31.18 8.65
N GLY A 15 -7.68 -31.00 7.39
CA GLY A 15 -8.50 -30.49 6.29
C GLY A 15 -9.67 -31.40 5.98
N ASP A 16 -9.46 -32.72 5.95
CA ASP A 16 -10.50 -33.71 5.75
C ASP A 16 -11.52 -33.70 6.90
N ARG A 17 -11.04 -33.57 8.15
CA ARG A 17 -11.90 -33.42 9.34
C ARG A 17 -12.72 -32.12 9.29
N LEU A 18 -12.13 -31.00 8.88
CA LEU A 18 -12.83 -29.72 8.64
C LEU A 18 -13.90 -29.85 7.55
N ALA A 19 -13.56 -30.44 6.41
CA ALA A 19 -14.49 -30.65 5.30
C ALA A 19 -15.63 -31.62 5.68
N HIS A 20 -15.33 -32.63 6.49
CA HIS A 20 -16.35 -33.52 7.05
C HIS A 20 -17.30 -32.75 7.99
N GLN A 21 -16.77 -31.93 8.90
CA GLN A 21 -17.58 -31.11 9.79
C GLN A 21 -18.50 -30.16 9.02
N ARG A 22 -17.97 -29.45 8.01
CA ARG A 22 -18.77 -28.57 7.14
C ARG A 22 -19.95 -29.30 6.48
N ARG A 23 -19.72 -30.53 6.00
CA ARG A 23 -20.79 -31.36 5.41
C ARG A 23 -21.84 -31.77 6.43
N LEU A 24 -21.43 -32.10 7.66
CA LEU A 24 -22.35 -32.41 8.75
C LEU A 24 -23.18 -31.19 9.14
N ASP A 25 -22.54 -30.03 9.31
CA ASP A 25 -23.21 -28.78 9.65
C ASP A 25 -24.26 -28.42 8.58
N GLN A 26 -23.89 -28.53 7.31
CA GLN A 26 -24.80 -28.30 6.19
C GLN A 26 -25.97 -29.30 6.18
N ALA A 27 -25.72 -30.59 6.41
CA ALA A 27 -26.76 -31.60 6.48
C ALA A 27 -27.72 -31.39 7.66
N ASN A 28 -27.21 -30.82 8.76
CA ASN A 28 -27.97 -30.51 9.97
C ASN A 28 -28.62 -29.11 9.94
N GLY A 29 -28.48 -28.35 8.85
CA GLY A 29 -29.01 -26.99 8.73
C GLY A 29 -28.33 -25.96 9.62
N ILE A 30 -27.11 -26.25 10.11
CA ILE A 30 -26.30 -25.33 10.90
C ILE A 30 -25.64 -24.32 9.93
N PRO A 31 -25.68 -23.02 10.23
CA PRO A 31 -24.97 -22.02 9.42
C PRO A 31 -23.47 -22.34 9.31
N PRO A 32 -22.82 -22.03 8.18
CA PRO A 32 -21.38 -22.23 8.06
C PRO A 32 -20.64 -21.43 9.13
N MET A 33 -19.59 -22.03 9.69
CA MET A 33 -18.72 -21.40 10.68
C MET A 33 -18.20 -20.05 10.18
N THR A 34 -18.08 -19.08 11.08
CA THR A 34 -17.35 -17.85 10.76
C THR A 34 -15.87 -18.16 10.59
N GLY A 35 -15.12 -17.28 9.91
CA GLY A 35 -13.68 -17.49 9.72
C GLY A 35 -12.88 -17.54 11.03
N GLU A 36 -13.37 -16.93 12.11
CA GLU A 36 -12.77 -17.00 13.45
C GLU A 36 -13.09 -18.33 14.14
N ASP A 37 -14.36 -18.75 14.12
CA ASP A 37 -14.81 -20.03 14.68
C ASP A 37 -14.12 -21.21 14.00
N GLU A 38 -13.95 -21.15 12.67
CA GLU A 38 -13.30 -22.21 11.92
C GLU A 38 -11.82 -22.35 12.29
N ARG A 39 -11.11 -21.23 12.48
CA ARG A 39 -9.70 -21.26 12.96
C ARG A 39 -9.62 -21.85 14.36
N GLN A 40 -10.54 -21.48 15.24
CA GLN A 40 -10.56 -22.01 16.59
C GLN A 40 -10.85 -23.52 16.61
N PHE A 41 -11.81 -23.96 15.80
CA PHE A 41 -12.12 -25.37 15.61
C PHE A 41 -10.94 -26.14 15.04
N ALA A 42 -10.27 -25.59 14.04
CA ALA A 42 -9.10 -26.21 13.45
C ALA A 42 -7.91 -26.28 14.41
N ARG A 43 -7.68 -25.29 15.28
CA ARG A 43 -6.68 -25.39 16.36
C ARG A 43 -6.95 -26.57 17.28
N ALA A 44 -8.22 -26.81 17.60
CA ALA A 44 -8.61 -27.98 18.39
C ALA A 44 -8.33 -29.29 17.63
N LEU A 45 -8.65 -29.36 16.33
CA LEU A 45 -8.34 -30.51 15.49
C LEU A 45 -6.84 -30.77 15.33
N ILE A 46 -6.02 -29.72 15.16
CA ILE A 46 -4.56 -29.82 15.10
C ILE A 46 -4.03 -30.44 16.39
N SER A 47 -4.50 -29.94 17.54
CA SER A 47 -4.10 -30.46 18.85
C SER A 47 -4.46 -31.94 18.99
N GLN A 48 -5.66 -32.34 18.55
CA GLN A 48 -6.09 -33.75 18.56
C GLN A 48 -5.20 -34.64 17.67
N VAL A 49 -4.90 -34.21 16.45
CA VAL A 49 -4.06 -34.97 15.51
C VAL A 49 -2.63 -35.13 16.05
N LEU A 50 -2.08 -34.09 16.69
CA LEU A 50 -0.76 -34.16 17.34
C LEU A 50 -0.77 -35.10 18.55
N GLU A 51 -1.79 -35.04 19.41
CA GLU A 51 -1.94 -35.97 20.54
C GLU A 51 -2.06 -37.43 20.07
N GLU A 52 -2.84 -37.69 19.03
CA GLU A 52 -2.98 -39.01 18.41
C GLU A 52 -1.64 -39.52 17.87
N HIS A 53 -0.86 -38.64 17.23
CA HIS A 53 0.49 -38.98 16.75
C HIS A 53 1.46 -39.28 17.89
N ALA A 54 1.53 -38.43 18.92
CA ALA A 54 2.40 -38.63 20.07
C ALA A 54 2.10 -39.97 20.78
N ARG A 55 0.81 -40.31 20.95
CA ARG A 55 0.40 -41.62 21.49
C ARG A 55 0.84 -42.79 20.61
N SER A 56 0.77 -42.63 19.28
CA SER A 56 1.20 -43.65 18.33
C SER A 56 2.72 -43.90 18.40
N GLU A 57 3.53 -42.83 18.46
CA GLU A 57 4.99 -42.94 18.60
C GLU A 57 5.39 -43.67 19.89
N ILE A 58 4.73 -43.35 21.02
CA ILE A 58 4.93 -44.07 22.29
C ILE A 58 4.58 -45.55 22.15
N GLY A 59 3.46 -45.87 21.50
CA GLY A 59 3.02 -47.25 21.26
C GLY A 59 4.00 -48.06 20.38
N LEU A 60 4.73 -47.39 19.50
CA LEU A 60 5.78 -47.96 18.65
C LEU A 60 7.16 -48.00 19.33
N GLY A 61 7.27 -47.58 20.59
CA GLY A 61 8.52 -47.54 21.35
C GLY A 61 9.50 -46.45 20.88
N ARG A 62 8.99 -45.42 20.19
CA ARG A 62 9.77 -44.27 19.73
C ARG A 62 9.57 -43.09 20.68
N THR A 63 10.49 -42.14 20.61
CA THR A 63 10.38 -40.90 21.39
C THR A 63 9.33 -39.99 20.75
N PRO A 64 8.30 -39.56 21.50
CA PRO A 64 7.33 -38.60 20.99
C PRO A 64 8.01 -37.24 20.74
N PRO A 65 7.41 -36.38 19.90
CA PRO A 65 7.93 -35.03 19.68
C PRO A 65 8.03 -34.25 20.99
N THR A 66 9.05 -33.40 21.09
CA THR A 66 9.17 -32.44 22.19
C THR A 66 8.11 -31.36 22.11
N VAL A 67 7.88 -30.62 23.20
CA VAL A 67 6.92 -29.50 23.21
C VAL A 67 7.26 -28.45 22.14
N GLU A 68 8.55 -28.14 21.96
CA GLU A 68 9.00 -27.21 20.92
C GLU A 68 8.72 -27.74 19.50
N GLU A 69 8.87 -29.05 19.27
CA GLU A 69 8.56 -29.67 17.98
C GLU A 69 7.04 -29.73 17.73
N GLU A 70 6.22 -30.00 18.75
CA GLU A 70 4.77 -29.96 18.64
C GLU A 70 4.27 -28.54 18.34
N GLU A 71 4.82 -27.52 19.01
CA GLU A 71 4.49 -26.11 18.73
C GLU A 71 4.87 -25.72 17.30
N ALA A 72 6.05 -26.13 16.83
CA ALA A 72 6.49 -25.88 15.46
C ALA A 72 5.63 -26.62 14.42
N LEU A 73 5.24 -27.88 14.68
CA LEU A 73 4.32 -28.65 13.84
C LEU A 73 2.91 -28.02 13.83
N ALA A 74 2.38 -27.64 14.99
CA ALA A 74 1.08 -27.01 15.10
C ALA A 74 1.02 -25.68 14.33
N ALA A 75 2.05 -24.84 14.50
CA ALA A 75 2.20 -23.60 13.75
C ALA A 75 2.29 -23.87 12.24
N GLY A 76 3.07 -24.87 11.83
CA GLY A 76 3.19 -25.29 10.43
C GLY A 76 1.87 -25.79 9.82
N ILE A 77 1.12 -26.62 10.53
CA ILE A 77 -0.19 -27.13 10.08
C ILE A 77 -1.21 -25.99 10.01
N HIS A 78 -1.27 -25.13 11.03
CA HIS A 78 -2.16 -23.98 11.05
C HIS A 78 -1.86 -23.01 9.90
N ALA A 79 -0.57 -22.73 9.65
CA ALA A 79 -0.14 -21.91 8.52
C ALA A 79 -0.43 -22.57 7.16
N ALA A 80 -0.39 -23.90 7.08
CA ALA A 80 -0.74 -24.63 5.86
C ALA A 80 -2.25 -24.73 5.61
N LEU A 81 -3.08 -24.60 6.65
CA LEU A 81 -4.55 -24.60 6.54
C LEU A 81 -5.13 -23.20 6.33
N PHE A 82 -4.56 -22.19 7.01
CA PHE A 82 -5.14 -20.84 7.07
C PHE A 82 -4.16 -19.71 6.73
N GLY A 83 -2.86 -20.02 6.60
CA GLY A 83 -1.84 -19.10 6.13
C GLY A 83 -1.48 -19.37 4.66
N VAL A 84 -0.36 -18.82 4.21
CA VAL A 84 0.17 -19.02 2.86
C VAL A 84 1.13 -20.22 2.75
N GLY A 85 1.10 -21.17 3.71
CA GLY A 85 1.96 -22.35 3.72
C GLY A 85 3.46 -22.00 3.71
N ARG A 86 4.21 -22.54 2.74
CA ARG A 86 5.67 -22.32 2.61
C ARG A 86 6.05 -20.89 2.21
N LEU A 87 5.09 -20.06 1.80
CA LEU A 87 5.32 -18.62 1.59
C LEU A 87 5.38 -17.85 2.91
N GLN A 88 4.84 -18.39 4.01
CA GLN A 88 4.68 -17.64 5.26
C GLN A 88 6.03 -17.12 5.79
N PRO A 89 7.12 -17.90 5.82
CA PRO A 89 8.42 -17.38 6.26
C PRO A 89 8.92 -16.21 5.40
N LEU A 90 8.68 -16.24 4.09
CA LEU A 90 9.05 -15.14 3.18
C LEU A 90 8.15 -13.91 3.40
N LEU A 91 6.87 -14.13 3.76
CA LEU A 91 5.93 -13.09 4.17
C LEU A 91 6.10 -12.65 5.63
N ASP A 92 6.94 -13.29 6.42
CA ASP A 92 7.22 -12.83 7.78
C ASP A 92 8.56 -12.11 7.83
N ASP A 93 9.45 -12.36 6.87
CA ASP A 93 10.73 -11.69 6.78
C ASP A 93 10.55 -10.18 6.44
N PRO A 94 10.98 -9.27 7.33
CA PRO A 94 10.89 -7.85 7.11
C PRO A 94 11.94 -7.31 6.12
N GLN A 95 12.91 -8.11 5.68
CA GLN A 95 13.91 -7.76 4.68
C GLN A 95 13.44 -8.06 3.25
N VAL A 96 12.45 -8.93 3.08
CA VAL A 96 11.89 -9.32 1.77
C VAL A 96 11.03 -8.21 1.18
N GLU A 97 11.25 -7.91 -0.10
CA GLU A 97 10.63 -6.82 -0.86
C GLU A 97 9.70 -7.33 -1.95
N ASN A 98 10.19 -8.27 -2.76
CA ASN A 98 9.44 -8.92 -3.82
C ASN A 98 9.69 -10.43 -3.78
N ILE A 99 8.68 -11.22 -4.14
CA ILE A 99 8.75 -12.67 -4.30
C ILE A 99 8.17 -13.00 -5.67
N ASP A 100 8.99 -13.52 -6.58
CA ASP A 100 8.59 -13.93 -7.92
C ASP A 100 8.72 -15.44 -8.08
N ILE A 101 7.64 -16.10 -8.47
CA ILE A 101 7.49 -17.56 -8.49
C ILE A 101 7.13 -17.96 -9.92
N ASN A 102 8.05 -18.63 -10.61
CA ASN A 102 7.91 -19.00 -12.01
C ASN A 102 7.76 -20.53 -12.15
N GLY A 103 6.60 -21.03 -11.75
CA GLY A 103 6.37 -22.43 -11.38
C GLY A 103 6.80 -22.72 -9.94
N CYS A 104 6.37 -23.87 -9.40
CA CYS A 104 6.48 -24.19 -7.98
C CYS A 104 7.91 -24.15 -7.38
N ASP A 105 8.94 -24.32 -8.21
CA ASP A 105 10.34 -24.54 -7.83
C ASP A 105 11.30 -23.41 -8.25
N ARG A 106 10.84 -22.39 -8.99
CA ARG A 106 11.67 -21.24 -9.38
C ARG A 106 11.22 -19.99 -8.65
N VAL A 107 11.67 -19.88 -7.41
CA VAL A 107 11.32 -18.79 -6.49
C VAL A 107 12.49 -17.82 -6.41
N PHE A 108 12.26 -16.57 -6.75
CA PHE A 108 13.22 -15.46 -6.65
C PHE A 108 12.74 -14.48 -5.60
N VAL A 109 13.64 -14.04 -4.74
CA VAL A 109 13.33 -13.12 -3.64
C VAL A 109 14.27 -11.93 -3.70
N SER A 110 13.69 -10.73 -3.82
CA SER A 110 14.44 -9.46 -3.74
C SER A 110 14.38 -8.92 -2.30
N TYR A 111 15.52 -8.49 -1.77
CA TYR A 111 15.66 -7.96 -0.42
C TYR A 111 15.90 -6.44 -0.42
N ALA A 112 15.67 -5.78 0.73
CA ALA A 112 15.79 -4.32 0.87
C ALA A 112 17.20 -3.75 0.64
N ASP A 113 18.23 -4.59 0.76
CA ASP A 113 19.61 -4.22 0.46
C ASP A 113 19.93 -4.31 -1.04
N GLY A 114 18.96 -4.71 -1.87
CA GLY A 114 19.09 -4.87 -3.32
C GLY A 114 19.59 -6.24 -3.76
N GLN A 115 19.79 -7.20 -2.85
CA GLN A 115 20.12 -8.58 -3.23
C GLN A 115 18.91 -9.29 -3.84
N GLU A 116 19.17 -10.17 -4.81
CA GLU A 116 18.19 -11.09 -5.39
C GLU A 116 18.72 -12.52 -5.30
N LEU A 117 17.96 -13.40 -4.64
CA LEU A 117 18.38 -14.77 -4.38
C LEU A 117 17.29 -15.76 -4.82
N MET A 118 17.74 -16.92 -5.30
CA MET A 118 16.84 -18.06 -5.54
C MET A 118 16.58 -18.78 -4.21
N HIS A 119 15.31 -19.10 -3.95
CA HIS A 119 14.85 -19.77 -2.73
C HIS A 119 14.35 -21.19 -3.00
N ASP A 120 14.13 -21.93 -1.92
CA ASP A 120 13.51 -23.25 -1.98
C ASP A 120 12.07 -23.21 -2.55
N PRO A 121 11.59 -24.31 -3.15
CA PRO A 121 10.23 -24.41 -3.68
C PRO A 121 9.14 -24.11 -2.65
N VAL A 122 8.19 -23.25 -3.04
CA VAL A 122 7.03 -22.86 -2.21
C VAL A 122 5.85 -23.85 -2.31
N ALA A 123 5.90 -24.75 -3.27
CA ALA A 123 4.96 -25.85 -3.48
C ALA A 123 5.69 -27.06 -4.07
N GLU A 124 5.09 -28.25 -3.99
CA GLU A 124 5.67 -29.48 -4.53
C GLU A 124 5.36 -29.69 -6.02
N SER A 125 4.27 -29.09 -6.52
CA SER A 125 3.91 -29.09 -7.93
C SER A 125 3.23 -27.78 -8.35
N ASP A 126 3.10 -27.58 -9.65
CA ASP A 126 2.42 -26.41 -10.21
C ASP A 126 0.92 -26.42 -9.86
N GLU A 127 0.30 -27.61 -9.77
CA GLU A 127 -1.08 -27.78 -9.31
C GLU A 127 -1.24 -27.36 -7.85
N GLU A 128 -0.31 -27.75 -6.96
CA GLU A 128 -0.35 -27.33 -5.56
C GLU A 128 -0.15 -25.81 -5.42
N LEU A 129 0.68 -25.19 -6.27
CA LEU A 129 0.81 -23.73 -6.33
C LEU A 129 -0.51 -23.07 -6.74
N ILE A 130 -1.20 -23.59 -7.75
CA ILE A 130 -2.52 -23.07 -8.16
C ILE A 130 -3.53 -23.20 -7.01
N GLU A 131 -3.60 -24.36 -6.35
CA GLU A 131 -4.49 -24.58 -5.20
C GLU A 131 -4.21 -23.60 -4.07
N LEU A 132 -2.93 -23.34 -3.76
CA LEU A 132 -2.54 -22.35 -2.76
C LEU A 132 -3.07 -20.95 -3.10
N ILE A 133 -2.95 -20.52 -4.37
CA ILE A 133 -3.46 -19.22 -4.81
C ILE A 133 -4.99 -19.18 -4.76
N GLN A 134 -5.68 -20.27 -5.15
CA GLN A 134 -7.14 -20.37 -5.05
C GLN A 134 -7.64 -20.27 -3.61
N ILE A 135 -6.95 -20.91 -2.67
CA ILE A 135 -7.22 -20.78 -1.22
C ILE A 135 -7.07 -19.33 -0.82
N LEU A 136 -5.97 -18.66 -1.19
CA LEU A 136 -5.78 -17.25 -0.87
C LEU A 136 -6.88 -16.38 -1.47
N ALA A 137 -7.33 -16.66 -2.68
CA ALA A 137 -8.38 -15.90 -3.36
C ALA A 137 -9.75 -16.04 -2.68
N ALA A 138 -10.00 -17.17 -2.03
CA ALA A 138 -11.22 -17.41 -1.26
C ALA A 138 -11.24 -16.64 0.07
N TYR A 139 -10.07 -16.39 0.68
CA TYR A 139 -9.95 -15.77 2.01
C TYR A 139 -9.47 -14.32 2.00
N SER A 140 -8.95 -13.81 0.87
CA SER A 140 -8.40 -12.46 0.76
C SER A 140 -9.47 -11.44 0.35
N GLY A 141 -9.94 -10.63 1.31
CA GLY A 141 -10.72 -9.41 1.06
C GLY A 141 -12.23 -9.50 1.26
N LEU A 142 -12.95 -8.44 0.85
CA LEU A 142 -14.41 -8.28 0.95
C LEU A 142 -15.20 -9.06 -0.13
N SER A 143 -14.52 -9.74 -1.05
CA SER A 143 -15.14 -10.44 -2.19
C SER A 143 -14.25 -11.58 -2.66
N SER A 144 -14.78 -12.80 -2.78
CA SER A 144 -14.07 -13.93 -3.38
C SER A 144 -13.77 -13.64 -4.86
N ARG A 145 -12.54 -13.93 -5.31
CA ARG A 145 -12.16 -13.81 -6.73
C ARG A 145 -11.85 -15.21 -7.29
N PRO A 146 -12.46 -15.62 -8.42
CA PRO A 146 -12.16 -16.92 -9.02
C PRO A 146 -10.77 -16.92 -9.64
N PHE A 147 -10.08 -18.06 -9.55
CA PHE A 147 -8.81 -18.33 -10.23
C PHE A 147 -8.85 -19.75 -10.78
N ASP A 148 -9.35 -19.88 -12.00
CA ASP A 148 -9.62 -21.15 -12.68
C ASP A 148 -9.32 -20.99 -14.18
N THR A 149 -9.46 -22.05 -14.98
CA THR A 149 -9.16 -21.99 -16.42
C THR A 149 -10.02 -20.99 -17.19
N ALA A 150 -11.20 -20.60 -16.67
CA ALA A 150 -12.01 -19.54 -17.25
C ALA A 150 -11.55 -18.13 -16.82
N ASN A 151 -10.89 -18.03 -15.66
CA ASN A 151 -10.35 -16.80 -15.07
C ASN A 151 -8.85 -17.00 -14.74
N PRO A 152 -7.97 -17.10 -15.75
CA PRO A 152 -6.57 -17.50 -15.56
C PRO A 152 -5.68 -16.43 -14.94
N GLN A 153 -6.23 -15.27 -14.56
CA GLN A 153 -5.52 -14.12 -14.01
C GLN A 153 -6.19 -13.68 -12.71
N LEU A 154 -5.38 -13.31 -11.73
CA LEU A 154 -5.85 -12.95 -10.41
C LEU A 154 -4.95 -11.90 -9.78
N ASP A 155 -5.57 -10.80 -9.32
CA ASP A 155 -4.94 -9.85 -8.41
C ASP A 155 -5.62 -9.91 -7.04
N LEU A 156 -4.82 -10.09 -5.99
CA LEU A 156 -5.22 -10.14 -4.60
C LEU A 156 -4.41 -9.18 -3.75
N ARG A 157 -5.01 -8.85 -2.60
CA ARG A 157 -4.31 -8.25 -1.48
C ARG A 157 -4.33 -9.19 -0.30
N LEU A 158 -3.14 -9.57 0.14
CA LEU A 158 -2.94 -10.47 1.27
C LEU A 158 -3.26 -9.77 2.61
N PRO A 159 -3.51 -10.54 3.69
CA PRO A 159 -3.84 -9.97 5.00
C PRO A 159 -2.78 -9.03 5.59
N ASP A 160 -1.51 -9.23 5.23
CA ASP A 160 -0.38 -8.34 5.60
C ASP A 160 -0.33 -7.05 4.77
N GLY A 161 -1.28 -6.87 3.85
CA GLY A 161 -1.37 -5.74 2.92
C GLY A 161 -0.60 -5.94 1.62
N SER A 162 0.21 -7.00 1.49
CA SER A 162 1.01 -7.27 0.29
C SER A 162 0.13 -7.52 -0.93
N ARG A 163 0.63 -7.14 -2.11
CA ARG A 163 -0.08 -7.36 -3.38
C ARG A 163 0.41 -8.63 -4.03
N LEU A 164 -0.51 -9.49 -4.43
CA LEU A 164 -0.24 -10.73 -5.15
C LEU A 164 -0.90 -10.66 -6.52
N SER A 165 -0.12 -10.84 -7.58
CA SER A 165 -0.60 -11.04 -8.94
C SER A 165 -0.26 -12.47 -9.36
N ALA A 166 -1.22 -13.21 -9.88
CA ALA A 166 -1.05 -14.59 -10.33
C ALA A 166 -1.64 -14.78 -11.74
N VAL A 167 -0.98 -15.62 -12.53
CA VAL A 167 -1.42 -16.01 -13.87
C VAL A 167 -1.13 -17.50 -14.12
N MET A 168 -2.04 -18.18 -14.80
CA MET A 168 -1.89 -19.56 -15.26
C MET A 168 -2.50 -19.74 -16.66
N ASP A 169 -2.38 -20.92 -17.28
CA ASP A 169 -2.90 -21.32 -18.61
C ASP A 169 -2.44 -20.51 -19.84
N VAL A 170 -2.10 -19.23 -19.67
CA VAL A 170 -1.50 -18.34 -20.69
C VAL A 170 0.01 -18.21 -20.52
N THR A 171 0.58 -18.97 -19.58
CA THR A 171 2.01 -19.10 -19.29
C THR A 171 2.40 -20.57 -19.33
N VAL A 172 3.68 -20.87 -19.60
CA VAL A 172 4.16 -22.28 -19.68
C VAL A 172 3.98 -23.02 -18.34
N ARG A 173 4.10 -22.27 -17.23
CA ARG A 173 3.86 -22.71 -15.86
C ARG A 173 3.16 -21.57 -15.11
N PRO A 174 2.44 -21.82 -14.00
CA PRO A 174 1.84 -20.76 -13.20
C PRO A 174 2.89 -19.76 -12.74
N ALA A 175 2.59 -18.47 -12.84
CA ALA A 175 3.48 -17.40 -12.40
C ALA A 175 2.79 -16.55 -11.33
N VAL A 176 3.51 -16.25 -10.25
CA VAL A 176 3.01 -15.44 -9.13
C VAL A 176 4.05 -14.41 -8.75
N SER A 177 3.65 -13.14 -8.63
CA SER A 177 4.47 -12.06 -8.11
C SER A 177 3.81 -11.46 -6.87
N ILE A 178 4.55 -11.44 -5.76
CA ILE A 178 4.12 -10.83 -4.49
C ILE A 178 5.01 -9.64 -4.19
N ARG A 179 4.40 -8.46 -4.06
CA ARG A 179 5.06 -7.23 -3.63
C ARG A 179 4.68 -6.92 -2.19
N ARG A 180 5.68 -6.88 -1.31
CA ARG A 180 5.51 -6.73 0.13
C ARG A 180 5.03 -5.33 0.49
N ALA A 181 3.97 -5.23 1.30
CA ALA A 181 3.48 -3.95 1.81
C ALA A 181 4.29 -3.50 3.04
N ARG A 182 5.55 -3.10 2.82
CA ARG A 182 6.39 -2.53 3.89
C ARG A 182 6.03 -1.06 4.12
N LEU A 183 4.95 -0.86 4.87
CA LEU A 183 4.56 0.44 5.36
C LEU A 183 5.19 0.60 6.75
N GLY A 184 6.47 0.97 6.78
CA GLY A 184 7.12 1.46 8.00
C GLY A 184 6.70 2.90 8.30
N LYS A 185 6.76 3.34 9.56
CA LYS A 185 6.56 4.75 9.91
C LYS A 185 7.65 5.59 9.26
N VAL A 186 7.27 6.74 8.71
CA VAL A 186 8.19 7.69 8.09
C VAL A 186 7.81 9.08 8.58
N PHE A 187 8.77 9.83 9.08
CA PHE A 187 8.60 11.20 9.56
C PHE A 187 9.48 12.17 8.77
N LEU A 188 9.17 13.46 8.83
CA LEU A 188 10.02 14.48 8.19
C LEU A 188 11.44 14.46 8.78
N SER A 189 11.61 14.11 10.06
CA SER A 189 12.93 13.93 10.69
C SER A 189 13.78 12.86 10.02
N ASP A 190 13.16 11.75 9.57
CA ASP A 190 13.85 10.68 8.86
C ASP A 190 14.34 11.16 7.49
N LEU A 191 13.50 11.97 6.81
CA LEU A 191 13.82 12.60 5.53
C LEU A 191 14.88 13.70 5.64
N VAL A 192 15.00 14.34 6.80
CA VAL A 192 16.14 15.22 7.11
C VAL A 192 17.40 14.37 7.32
N GLY A 193 17.31 13.31 8.12
CA GLY A 193 18.44 12.44 8.46
C GLY A 193 19.07 11.75 7.25
N ASN A 194 18.28 11.40 6.23
CA ASN A 194 18.77 10.78 4.99
C ASN A 194 19.12 11.79 3.87
N GLY A 195 18.91 13.09 4.10
CA GLY A 195 19.20 14.16 3.15
C GLY A 195 18.19 14.28 2.00
N THR A 196 16.96 13.78 2.15
CA THR A 196 15.86 14.00 1.20
C THR A 196 15.31 15.43 1.28
N ILE A 197 15.29 16.04 2.46
CA ILE A 197 14.90 17.44 2.67
C ILE A 197 15.89 18.13 3.62
N SER A 198 16.00 19.45 3.51
CA SER A 198 16.73 20.25 4.49
C SER A 198 15.88 20.46 5.76
N PRO A 199 16.50 20.76 6.92
CA PRO A 199 15.76 21.11 8.14
C PRO A 199 14.79 22.29 7.94
N ASP A 200 15.14 23.25 7.10
CA ASP A 200 14.31 24.42 6.82
C ASP A 200 13.07 24.05 6.00
N VAL A 201 13.24 23.19 4.99
CA VAL A 201 12.13 22.61 4.22
C VAL A 201 11.23 21.77 5.13
N ALA A 202 11.79 21.00 6.07
CA ALA A 202 11.00 20.23 7.03
C ALA A 202 10.12 21.14 7.91
N ARG A 203 10.67 22.23 8.46
CA ARG A 203 9.89 23.22 9.23
C ARG A 203 8.80 23.88 8.39
N PHE A 204 9.13 24.29 7.17
CA PHE A 204 8.16 24.87 6.23
C PHE A 204 7.00 23.90 5.97
N LEU A 205 7.31 22.65 5.63
CA LEU A 205 6.31 21.62 5.33
C LEU A 205 5.44 21.30 6.55
N THR A 206 6.04 21.22 7.74
CA THR A 206 5.33 21.03 9.01
C THR A 206 4.32 22.16 9.24
N ALA A 207 4.75 23.42 9.09
CA ALA A 207 3.87 24.57 9.23
C ALA A 207 2.78 24.61 8.15
N ALA A 208 3.10 24.24 6.90
CA ALA A 208 2.13 24.19 5.82
C ALA A 208 1.03 23.14 6.08
N VAL A 209 1.40 21.95 6.58
CA VAL A 209 0.42 20.91 6.98
C VAL A 209 -0.46 21.42 8.12
N ASN A 210 0.13 22.02 9.16
CA ASN A 210 -0.60 22.55 10.31
C ASN A 210 -1.51 23.74 9.96
N ALA A 211 -1.09 24.57 9.00
CA ALA A 211 -1.88 25.66 8.42
C ALA A 211 -2.94 25.17 7.42
N ARG A 212 -3.12 23.84 7.27
CA ARG A 212 -4.08 23.24 6.33
C ARG A 212 -3.88 23.69 4.88
N LYS A 213 -2.64 23.85 4.45
CA LYS A 213 -2.32 24.09 3.04
C LYS A 213 -2.52 22.81 2.23
N ASN A 214 -3.14 22.94 1.06
CA ASN A 214 -3.29 21.88 0.08
C ASN A 214 -1.96 21.67 -0.66
N LEU A 215 -1.39 20.47 -0.52
CA LEU A 215 -0.06 20.15 -1.05
C LEU A 215 -0.17 19.11 -2.17
N MET A 216 0.38 19.46 -3.34
CA MET A 216 0.53 18.55 -4.47
C MET A 216 2.00 18.12 -4.60
N ILE A 217 2.27 16.84 -4.42
CA ILE A 217 3.62 16.27 -4.47
C ILE A 217 3.88 15.69 -5.85
N ALA A 218 4.84 16.25 -6.56
CA ALA A 218 5.15 15.89 -7.93
C ALA A 218 6.52 15.22 -8.05
N GLY A 219 6.67 14.39 -9.07
CA GLY A 219 7.95 13.73 -9.38
C GLY A 219 7.80 12.55 -10.34
N SER A 220 8.93 12.04 -10.80
CA SER A 220 8.97 10.85 -11.65
C SER A 220 8.57 9.57 -10.89
N THR A 221 8.39 8.47 -11.62
CA THR A 221 8.12 7.16 -11.03
C THR A 221 9.24 6.73 -10.09
N ASN A 222 8.88 6.21 -8.91
CA ASN A 222 9.80 5.80 -7.86
C ASN A 222 10.69 6.92 -7.29
N ALA A 223 10.29 8.19 -7.45
CA ALA A 223 10.99 9.34 -6.87
C ALA A 223 10.83 9.47 -5.34
N GLY A 224 9.85 8.78 -4.74
CA GLY A 224 9.57 8.85 -3.29
C GLY A 224 8.40 9.77 -2.92
N LYS A 225 7.52 10.10 -3.86
CA LYS A 225 6.33 10.96 -3.63
C LYS A 225 5.46 10.44 -2.50
N THR A 226 5.07 9.16 -2.56
CA THR A 226 4.24 8.50 -1.56
C THR A 226 4.92 8.48 -0.19
N THR A 227 6.24 8.29 -0.14
CA THR A 227 7.03 8.36 1.10
C THR A 227 6.96 9.75 1.73
N LEU A 228 7.13 10.81 0.93
CA LEU A 228 6.98 12.19 1.41
C LEU A 228 5.53 12.48 1.84
N LEU A 229 4.53 12.02 1.08
CA LEU A 229 3.12 12.17 1.45
C LEU A 229 2.84 11.56 2.82
N ARG A 230 3.32 10.33 3.07
CA ARG A 230 3.15 9.63 4.35
C ARG A 230 3.84 10.38 5.50
N ALA A 231 5.02 10.94 5.25
CA ALA A 231 5.71 11.78 6.23
C ALA A 231 4.91 13.05 6.56
N LEU A 232 4.37 13.74 5.54
CA LEU A 232 3.52 14.91 5.73
C LEU A 232 2.20 14.56 6.43
N ALA A 233 1.61 13.41 6.11
CA ALA A 233 0.39 12.95 6.76
C ALA A 233 0.62 12.76 8.27
N ASN A 234 1.81 12.32 8.69
CA ASN A 234 2.16 12.17 10.11
C ASN A 234 2.35 13.50 10.86
N GLU A 235 2.41 14.64 10.15
CA GLU A 235 2.37 15.97 10.77
C GLU A 235 0.92 16.47 11.00
N ILE A 236 -0.09 15.75 10.51
CA ILE A 236 -1.50 16.11 10.73
C ILE A 236 -1.87 15.81 12.19
N PRO A 237 -2.55 16.73 12.90
CA PRO A 237 -2.99 16.49 14.27
C PRO A 237 -3.88 15.23 14.40
N PRO A 238 -3.63 14.34 15.37
CA PRO A 238 -4.38 13.07 15.52
C PRO A 238 -5.90 13.22 15.73
N GLY A 239 -6.37 14.42 16.12
CA GLY A 239 -7.79 14.71 16.28
C GLY A 239 -8.55 14.91 14.97
N GLU A 240 -7.86 15.02 13.85
CA GLU A 240 -8.48 15.21 12.53
C GLU A 240 -8.97 13.88 11.94
N ARG A 241 -10.14 13.92 11.29
CA ARG A 241 -10.67 12.76 10.58
C ARG A 241 -10.10 12.70 9.17
N LEU A 242 -9.37 11.65 8.85
CA LEU A 242 -8.74 11.47 7.54
C LEU A 242 -9.53 10.49 6.69
N VAL A 243 -9.72 10.81 5.41
CA VAL A 243 -10.17 9.83 4.42
C VAL A 243 -9.14 9.74 3.32
N THR A 244 -8.53 8.56 3.14
CA THR A 244 -7.61 8.32 2.03
C THR A 244 -8.36 7.70 0.86
N VAL A 245 -7.98 8.04 -0.36
CA VAL A 245 -8.51 7.46 -1.59
C VAL A 245 -7.33 7.05 -2.46
N GLU A 246 -7.23 5.76 -2.74
CA GLU A 246 -6.04 5.15 -3.33
C GLU A 246 -6.43 4.11 -4.38
N ARG A 247 -5.65 3.99 -5.45
CA ARG A 247 -5.87 2.92 -6.45
C ARG A 247 -5.68 1.55 -5.82
N ALA A 248 -4.65 1.45 -4.99
CA ALA A 248 -4.46 0.38 -4.06
C ALA A 248 -3.80 0.95 -2.80
N LEU A 249 -4.12 0.43 -1.62
CA LEU A 249 -3.70 1.10 -0.39
C LEU A 249 -2.17 0.99 -0.19
N GLU A 250 -1.47 2.12 -0.24
CA GLU A 250 -0.04 2.30 -0.03
C GLU A 250 0.28 3.31 1.08
N LEU A 251 -0.71 4.09 1.53
CA LEU A 251 -0.47 5.09 2.57
C LEU A 251 -0.37 4.46 3.96
N GLY A 252 -1.22 3.48 4.24
CA GLY A 252 -1.21 2.70 5.49
C GLY A 252 -1.38 3.54 6.75
N LEU A 253 -2.06 4.69 6.65
CA LEU A 253 -2.30 5.56 7.81
C LEU A 253 -3.18 4.84 8.86
N ASP A 254 -4.06 3.95 8.40
CA ASP A 254 -4.93 3.08 9.21
C ASP A 254 -4.17 2.02 10.03
N GLN A 255 -2.89 1.81 9.74
CA GLN A 255 -2.03 0.88 10.49
C GLN A 255 -1.42 1.50 11.76
N TYR A 256 -1.58 2.81 11.97
CA TYR A 256 -1.02 3.53 13.11
C TYR A 256 -2.12 4.26 13.90
N PRO A 257 -2.98 3.55 14.65
CA PRO A 257 -4.07 4.17 15.41
C PRO A 257 -3.62 5.25 16.42
N GLU A 258 -2.37 5.20 16.87
CA GLU A 258 -1.77 6.20 17.75
C GLU A 258 -1.43 7.52 17.05
N LEU A 259 -1.24 7.50 15.72
CA LEU A 259 -1.02 8.69 14.89
C LEU A 259 -2.32 9.15 14.24
N HIS A 260 -3.11 8.20 13.73
CA HIS A 260 -4.31 8.44 12.93
C HIS A 260 -5.50 7.64 13.49
N PRO A 261 -6.00 7.96 14.69
CA PRO A 261 -7.08 7.19 15.34
C PRO A 261 -8.40 7.24 14.57
N ASN A 262 -8.59 8.22 13.69
CA ASN A 262 -9.84 8.47 12.98
C ASN A 262 -9.62 8.54 11.47
N VAL A 263 -9.16 7.43 10.87
CA VAL A 263 -8.90 7.32 9.44
C VAL A 263 -9.80 6.28 8.77
N VAL A 264 -10.22 6.57 7.55
CA VAL A 264 -10.88 5.61 6.66
C VAL A 264 -10.09 5.53 5.36
N ALA A 265 -9.65 4.33 5.00
CA ALA A 265 -8.92 4.09 3.76
C ALA A 265 -9.84 3.53 2.68
N PHE A 266 -9.92 4.21 1.54
CA PHE A 266 -10.66 3.77 0.36
C PHE A 266 -9.70 3.27 -0.73
N GLU A 267 -10.05 2.11 -1.27
CA GLU A 267 -9.35 1.45 -2.36
C GLU A 267 -10.26 1.35 -3.59
N GLN A 268 -9.73 1.69 -4.76
CA GLN A 268 -10.44 1.50 -6.03
C GLN A 268 -10.80 0.03 -6.22
N ARG A 269 -12.00 -0.24 -6.75
CA ARG A 269 -12.40 -1.60 -7.15
C ARG A 269 -12.49 -1.67 -8.66
N LEU A 270 -11.66 -2.52 -9.26
CA LEU A 270 -11.74 -2.84 -10.69
C LEU A 270 -13.00 -3.66 -10.99
N PRO A 271 -13.56 -3.58 -12.21
CA PRO A 271 -14.66 -4.46 -12.61
C PRO A 271 -14.25 -5.93 -12.60
N ASN A 272 -15.23 -6.82 -12.43
CA ASN A 272 -15.03 -8.26 -12.62
C ASN A 272 -14.84 -8.62 -14.11
N SER A 273 -14.64 -9.91 -14.41
CA SER A 273 -14.46 -10.40 -15.79
C SER A 273 -15.66 -10.12 -16.71
N GLU A 274 -16.85 -9.86 -16.16
CA GLU A 274 -18.05 -9.45 -16.89
C GLU A 274 -18.20 -7.92 -17.03
N GLY A 275 -17.21 -7.14 -16.59
CA GLY A 275 -17.23 -5.68 -16.64
C GLY A 275 -18.09 -5.01 -15.56
N GLN A 276 -18.52 -5.75 -14.53
CA GLN A 276 -19.44 -5.27 -13.50
C GLN A 276 -18.74 -4.98 -12.17
N GLY A 277 -19.32 -4.07 -11.38
CA GLY A 277 -18.88 -3.80 -10.01
C GLY A 277 -17.69 -2.85 -9.89
N GLU A 278 -17.29 -2.15 -10.94
CA GLU A 278 -16.29 -1.09 -10.84
C GLU A 278 -16.71 -0.02 -9.81
N ILE A 279 -15.75 0.44 -9.01
CA ILE A 279 -15.85 1.64 -8.18
C ILE A 279 -14.59 2.45 -8.43
N SER A 280 -14.73 3.57 -9.14
CA SER A 280 -13.60 4.39 -9.59
C SER A 280 -13.05 5.30 -8.48
N MET A 281 -11.82 5.80 -8.67
CA MET A 281 -11.23 6.82 -7.79
C MET A 281 -12.13 8.05 -7.68
N ALA A 282 -12.67 8.56 -8.80
CA ALA A 282 -13.56 9.72 -8.82
C ALA A 282 -14.86 9.49 -8.01
N GLU A 283 -15.41 8.27 -8.03
CA GLU A 283 -16.55 7.91 -7.19
C GLU A 283 -16.17 7.90 -5.70
N LEU A 284 -15.03 7.31 -5.35
CA LEU A 284 -14.55 7.26 -3.97
C LEU A 284 -14.24 8.65 -3.41
N VAL A 285 -13.65 9.56 -4.21
CA VAL A 285 -13.44 10.95 -3.78
C VAL A 285 -14.79 11.63 -3.52
N ARG A 286 -15.79 11.50 -4.41
CA ARG A 286 -17.15 12.04 -4.14
C ARG A 286 -17.78 11.45 -2.89
N ARG A 287 -17.57 10.16 -2.63
CA ARG A 287 -18.07 9.47 -1.44
C ARG A 287 -17.38 9.96 -0.17
N SER A 288 -16.07 10.22 -0.22
CA SER A 288 -15.28 10.71 0.92
C SER A 288 -15.85 12.01 1.49
N LEU A 289 -16.31 12.92 0.63
CA LEU A 289 -16.92 14.20 1.02
C LEU A 289 -18.20 14.05 1.86
N ARG A 290 -18.87 12.89 1.81
CA ARG A 290 -20.07 12.61 2.61
C ARG A 290 -19.75 11.99 3.97
N MET A 291 -18.47 11.81 4.29
CA MET A 291 -18.01 11.15 5.51
C MET A 291 -17.55 12.10 6.61
N ASN A 292 -17.88 13.39 6.47
CA ASN A 292 -17.41 14.47 7.35
C ASN A 292 -15.87 14.44 7.55
N PRO A 293 -15.07 14.35 6.48
CA PRO A 293 -13.62 14.35 6.61
C PRO A 293 -13.14 15.73 7.09
N SER A 294 -12.09 15.75 7.91
CA SER A 294 -11.29 16.96 8.10
C SER A 294 -10.35 17.18 6.92
N ARG A 295 -9.81 16.09 6.35
CA ARG A 295 -8.95 16.10 5.16
C ARG A 295 -9.26 14.91 4.26
N VAL A 296 -9.19 15.14 2.95
CA VAL A 296 -9.20 14.09 1.94
C VAL A 296 -7.79 13.97 1.36
N ILE A 297 -7.23 12.77 1.39
CA ILE A 297 -5.90 12.49 0.86
C ILE A 297 -6.05 11.56 -0.33
N VAL A 298 -5.55 11.97 -1.49
CA VAL A 298 -5.58 11.13 -2.70
C VAL A 298 -4.18 10.60 -2.94
N GLY A 299 -3.98 9.28 -2.86
CA GLY A 299 -2.64 8.69 -2.89
C GLY A 299 -1.84 9.07 -4.15
N GLU A 300 -2.47 8.95 -5.32
CA GLU A 300 -1.91 9.40 -6.59
C GLU A 300 -3.02 9.70 -7.58
N VAL A 301 -2.91 10.83 -8.30
CA VAL A 301 -3.81 11.20 -9.39
C VAL A 301 -3.18 10.89 -10.74
N LEU A 302 -3.93 10.17 -11.56
CA LEU A 302 -3.49 9.63 -12.85
C LEU A 302 -4.51 9.85 -13.97
N GLY A 303 -5.71 10.37 -13.68
CA GLY A 303 -6.74 10.58 -14.68
C GLY A 303 -7.94 11.41 -14.23
N ASP A 304 -9.12 10.86 -14.45
CA ASP A 304 -10.42 11.54 -14.37
C ASP A 304 -10.79 12.01 -12.95
N GLU A 305 -10.20 11.40 -11.92
CA GLU A 305 -10.38 11.79 -10.53
C GLU A 305 -9.87 13.21 -10.21
N ILE A 306 -9.04 13.81 -11.08
CA ILE A 306 -8.39 15.10 -10.83
C ILE A 306 -9.42 16.22 -10.54
N VAL A 307 -10.51 16.29 -11.32
CA VAL A 307 -11.51 17.36 -11.17
C VAL A 307 -12.23 17.20 -9.84
N THR A 308 -12.56 15.97 -9.49
CA THR A 308 -13.21 15.66 -8.22
C THR A 308 -12.29 15.96 -7.03
N MET A 309 -11.00 15.63 -7.14
CA MET A 309 -10.01 15.96 -6.12
C MET A 309 -9.85 17.47 -5.93
N LEU A 310 -9.70 18.25 -7.01
CA LEU A 310 -9.59 19.71 -6.89
C LEU A 310 -10.86 20.35 -6.31
N ASN A 311 -12.03 19.80 -6.64
CA ASN A 311 -13.29 20.18 -6.00
C ASN A 311 -13.29 19.85 -4.50
N ALA A 312 -12.78 18.69 -4.09
CA ALA A 312 -12.65 18.34 -2.67
C ALA A 312 -11.75 19.34 -1.91
N MET A 313 -10.65 19.76 -2.54
CA MET A 313 -9.67 20.73 -2.03
C MET A 313 -10.23 22.16 -1.89
N THR A 314 -11.32 22.49 -2.60
CA THR A 314 -11.94 23.83 -2.57
C THR A 314 -13.23 23.88 -1.72
N GLN A 315 -13.77 22.72 -1.32
CA GLN A 315 -15.07 22.60 -0.65
C GLN A 315 -14.93 22.35 0.86
N GLY A 316 -14.02 23.07 1.53
CA GLY A 316 -13.89 23.08 2.98
C GLY A 316 -13.18 21.85 3.59
N ASN A 317 -12.49 21.05 2.77
CA ASN A 317 -11.58 19.98 3.22
C ASN A 317 -10.13 20.41 3.02
N ASP A 318 -9.81 21.59 3.56
CA ASP A 318 -8.50 22.22 3.45
C ASP A 318 -7.42 21.32 4.07
N GLY A 319 -6.20 21.41 3.57
CA GLY A 319 -5.07 20.61 4.04
C GLY A 319 -4.98 19.24 3.36
N SER A 320 -5.64 19.09 2.21
CA SER A 320 -5.60 17.88 1.39
C SER A 320 -4.19 17.64 0.84
N LEU A 321 -3.79 16.37 0.78
CA LEU A 321 -2.51 15.94 0.23
C LEU A 321 -2.75 15.06 -0.99
N SER A 322 -1.94 15.23 -2.03
CA SER A 322 -2.00 14.36 -3.19
C SER A 322 -0.66 14.20 -3.89
N THR A 323 -0.51 13.15 -4.70
CA THR A 323 0.66 12.99 -5.57
C THR A 323 0.30 12.96 -7.05
N ILE A 324 1.21 13.42 -7.90
CA ILE A 324 1.05 13.43 -9.37
C ILE A 324 2.38 13.18 -10.08
N HIS A 325 2.34 12.55 -11.24
CA HIS A 325 3.51 12.39 -12.09
C HIS A 325 3.75 13.61 -12.99
N ALA A 326 4.89 14.28 -12.79
CA ALA A 326 5.36 15.38 -13.61
C ALA A 326 6.89 15.39 -13.64
N ASN A 327 7.51 16.02 -14.65
CA ASN A 327 8.97 16.15 -14.75
C ASN A 327 9.50 17.47 -14.17
N SER A 328 8.61 18.36 -13.73
CA SER A 328 8.97 19.58 -12.98
C SER A 328 7.77 20.07 -12.16
N SER A 329 8.01 20.97 -11.19
CA SER A 329 6.96 21.63 -10.42
C SER A 329 5.98 22.43 -11.30
N MET A 330 6.47 23.04 -12.39
CA MET A 330 5.65 23.82 -13.32
C MET A 330 4.78 22.94 -14.23
N GLU A 331 5.29 21.78 -14.66
CA GLU A 331 4.56 20.87 -15.56
C GLU A 331 3.30 20.28 -14.90
N VAL A 332 3.22 20.28 -13.57
CA VAL A 332 2.05 19.83 -12.81
C VAL A 332 0.77 20.49 -13.30
N PHE A 333 0.77 21.80 -13.55
CA PHE A 333 -0.42 22.52 -14.01
C PHE A 333 -0.88 22.04 -15.38
N ASN A 334 0.05 21.82 -16.32
CA ASN A 334 -0.26 21.28 -17.64
C ASN A 334 -0.77 19.83 -17.56
N ARG A 335 -0.21 19.03 -16.65
CA ARG A 335 -0.67 17.64 -16.41
C ARG A 335 -2.09 17.63 -15.87
N ILE A 336 -2.40 18.48 -14.89
CA ILE A 336 -3.75 18.64 -14.35
C ILE A 336 -4.73 19.07 -15.45
N SER A 337 -4.38 20.06 -16.27
CA SER A 337 -5.20 20.49 -17.41
C SER A 337 -5.45 19.37 -18.41
N THR A 338 -4.44 18.52 -18.67
CA THR A 338 -4.59 17.35 -19.55
C THR A 338 -5.59 16.34 -18.98
N TYR A 339 -5.47 16.02 -17.69
CA TYR A 339 -6.39 15.10 -17.02
C TYR A 339 -7.81 15.66 -16.92
N ALA A 340 -7.97 16.96 -16.67
CA ALA A 340 -9.27 17.61 -16.59
C ALA A 340 -10.02 17.60 -17.94
N LEU A 341 -9.29 17.67 -19.06
CA LEU A 341 -9.86 17.51 -20.41
C LEU A 341 -10.34 16.07 -20.68
N GLN A 342 -9.69 15.08 -20.07
CA GLN A 342 -10.03 13.66 -20.20
C GLN A 342 -11.13 13.21 -19.22
N ALA A 343 -11.31 13.95 -18.13
CA ALA A 343 -12.36 13.71 -17.15
C ALA A 343 -13.76 13.80 -17.75
N SER A 344 -14.73 13.18 -17.09
CA SER A 344 -16.13 13.13 -17.55
C SER A 344 -16.74 14.53 -17.71
N GLU A 345 -16.35 15.47 -16.84
CA GLU A 345 -16.79 16.86 -16.83
C GLU A 345 -16.22 17.68 -17.99
N ARG A 346 -15.07 17.26 -18.56
CA ARG A 346 -14.37 17.94 -19.67
C ARG A 346 -14.22 19.44 -19.45
N LEU A 347 -13.65 19.83 -18.31
CA LEU A 347 -13.50 21.24 -17.96
C LEU A 347 -12.65 21.99 -19.01
N PRO A 348 -13.11 23.17 -19.47
CA PRO A 348 -12.26 24.05 -20.28
C PRO A 348 -10.96 24.41 -19.55
N ILE A 349 -9.92 24.73 -20.31
CA ILE A 349 -8.59 25.07 -19.76
C ILE A 349 -8.69 26.24 -18.77
N ASP A 350 -9.41 27.30 -19.11
CA ASP A 350 -9.54 28.48 -18.24
C ASP A 350 -10.22 28.15 -16.91
N ALA A 351 -11.30 27.35 -16.95
CA ALA A 351 -11.97 26.87 -15.74
C ALA A 351 -11.06 25.95 -14.92
N THR A 352 -10.23 25.15 -15.58
CA THR A 352 -9.25 24.28 -14.93
C THR A 352 -8.16 25.10 -14.25
N HIS A 353 -7.64 26.15 -14.89
CA HIS A 353 -6.65 27.04 -14.27
C HIS A 353 -7.21 27.77 -13.04
N MET A 354 -8.46 28.24 -13.12
CA MET A 354 -9.14 28.82 -11.96
C MET A 354 -9.30 27.82 -10.82
N LEU A 355 -9.69 26.58 -11.15
CA LEU A 355 -9.87 25.53 -10.17
C LEU A 355 -8.54 25.12 -9.52
N ILE A 356 -7.45 25.00 -10.30
CA ILE A 356 -6.10 24.77 -9.77
C ILE A 356 -5.71 25.88 -8.79
N ALA A 357 -5.90 27.13 -9.19
CA ALA A 357 -5.50 28.29 -8.39
C ALA A 357 -6.24 28.42 -7.06
N GLY A 358 -7.49 27.93 -6.98
CA GLY A 358 -8.24 27.86 -5.73
C GLY A 358 -7.98 26.59 -4.91
N ALA A 359 -7.52 25.51 -5.54
CA ALA A 359 -7.40 24.20 -4.91
C ALA A 359 -6.02 23.88 -4.36
N ILE A 360 -4.95 24.36 -4.99
CA ILE A 360 -3.58 23.98 -4.64
C ILE A 360 -2.84 25.19 -4.09
N ASP A 361 -2.30 25.10 -2.88
CA ASP A 361 -1.44 26.15 -2.31
C ASP A 361 0.01 25.95 -2.73
N PHE A 362 0.52 24.72 -2.63
CA PHE A 362 1.91 24.40 -2.95
C PHE A 362 2.08 23.15 -3.80
N VAL A 363 3.03 23.22 -4.72
CA VAL A 363 3.57 22.07 -5.44
C VAL A 363 4.97 21.77 -4.91
N VAL A 364 5.16 20.56 -4.35
CA VAL A 364 6.44 20.07 -3.83
C VAL A 364 7.02 19.08 -4.83
N PHE A 365 8.19 19.38 -5.42
CA PHE A 365 8.79 18.54 -6.45
C PHE A 365 9.93 17.69 -5.90
N VAL A 366 9.77 16.37 -6.02
CA VAL A 366 10.75 15.35 -5.62
C VAL A 366 11.51 14.86 -6.83
N GLU A 367 12.82 15.06 -6.80
CA GLU A 367 13.74 14.63 -7.84
C GLU A 367 14.44 13.34 -7.46
N LYS A 368 14.60 12.47 -8.46
CA LYS A 368 15.37 11.22 -8.35
C LYS A 368 16.61 11.36 -9.22
N ARG A 369 17.78 11.39 -8.60
CA ARG A 369 19.06 11.51 -9.29
C ARG A 369 19.89 10.24 -9.11
N ASN A 370 20.27 9.62 -10.22
CA ASN A 370 21.09 8.42 -10.23
C ASN A 370 22.52 8.75 -10.67
N ASP A 371 23.42 8.92 -9.70
CA ASP A 371 24.83 9.26 -9.95
C ASP A 371 25.76 8.02 -9.96
N TYR A 372 25.24 6.78 -10.07
CA TYR A 372 26.10 5.57 -10.01
C TYR A 372 27.25 5.57 -11.04
N HIS A 373 26.98 6.04 -12.26
CA HIS A 373 27.96 6.20 -13.33
C HIS A 373 29.11 7.18 -13.00
N LEU A 374 28.92 8.06 -12.02
CA LEU A 374 29.91 9.03 -11.53
C LEU A 374 30.53 8.57 -10.20
N GLY A 375 30.32 7.32 -9.78
CA GLY A 375 30.74 6.81 -8.47
C GLY A 375 29.88 7.31 -7.30
N GLY A 376 28.74 7.95 -7.59
CA GLY A 376 27.78 8.40 -6.60
C GLY A 376 26.76 7.31 -6.23
N LYS A 377 25.65 7.74 -5.63
CA LYS A 377 24.54 6.86 -5.24
C LYS A 377 23.22 7.34 -5.84
N LEU A 378 22.20 6.49 -5.79
CA LEU A 378 20.84 6.93 -6.04
C LEU A 378 20.40 7.87 -4.91
N ARG A 379 19.99 9.09 -5.26
CA ARG A 379 19.46 10.10 -4.33
C ARG A 379 18.03 10.46 -4.69
N ARG A 380 17.23 10.71 -3.66
CA ARG A 380 15.86 11.23 -3.75
C ARG A 380 15.79 12.44 -2.86
N TYR A 381 15.49 13.61 -3.41
CA TYR A 381 15.44 14.86 -2.66
C TYR A 381 14.35 15.79 -3.19
N VAL A 382 13.80 16.62 -2.32
CA VAL A 382 12.94 17.74 -2.74
C VAL A 382 13.85 18.80 -3.37
N SER A 383 13.64 19.10 -4.65
CA SER A 383 14.48 20.07 -5.38
C SER A 383 13.81 21.42 -5.57
N SER A 384 12.48 21.49 -5.61
CA SER A 384 11.77 22.77 -5.59
C SER A 384 10.42 22.71 -4.90
N ILE A 385 9.99 23.87 -4.38
CA ILE A 385 8.65 24.09 -3.84
C ILE A 385 8.11 25.36 -4.46
N ARG A 386 6.91 25.27 -5.03
CA ARG A 386 6.25 26.33 -5.77
C ARG A 386 4.94 26.70 -5.09
N GLU A 387 4.77 27.98 -4.78
CA GLU A 387 3.53 28.55 -4.27
C GLU A 387 2.64 28.92 -5.46
N VAL A 388 1.35 28.59 -5.38
CA VAL A 388 0.35 29.03 -6.35
C VAL A 388 -0.23 30.36 -5.87
N ASN A 389 -0.15 31.39 -6.71
CA ASN A 389 -0.48 32.76 -6.33
C ASN A 389 -1.77 33.30 -6.98
N GLY A 390 -2.45 32.48 -7.77
CA GLY A 390 -3.70 32.85 -8.45
C GLY A 390 -3.75 32.40 -9.91
N CYS A 391 -4.61 33.04 -10.69
CA CYS A 391 -4.81 32.73 -12.11
C CYS A 391 -5.07 34.00 -12.92
N ASP A 392 -4.39 34.14 -14.06
CA ASP A 392 -4.64 35.15 -15.10
C ASP A 392 -4.32 34.56 -16.48
N GLY A 393 -5.33 33.99 -17.14
CA GLY A 393 -5.20 33.17 -18.36
C GLY A 393 -4.40 31.85 -18.20
N ARG A 394 -3.58 31.77 -17.16
CA ARG A 394 -2.78 30.63 -16.71
C ARG A 394 -2.64 30.68 -15.19
N VAL A 395 -2.26 29.55 -14.61
CA VAL A 395 -1.90 29.47 -13.19
C VAL A 395 -0.66 30.32 -12.94
N LEU A 396 -0.77 31.28 -12.02
CA LEU A 396 0.34 32.11 -11.54
C LEU A 396 1.00 31.41 -10.36
N SER A 397 2.32 31.34 -10.35
CA SER A 397 3.06 30.64 -9.30
C SER A 397 4.48 31.15 -9.15
N SER A 398 5.00 31.07 -7.92
CA SER A 398 6.34 31.52 -7.54
C SER A 398 7.14 30.36 -6.97
N GLU A 399 8.40 30.23 -7.38
CA GLU A 399 9.29 29.21 -6.82
C GLU A 399 9.89 29.71 -5.51
N VAL A 400 9.28 29.33 -4.40
CA VAL A 400 9.64 29.82 -3.05
C VAL A 400 10.83 29.06 -2.48
N PHE A 401 11.02 27.81 -2.90
CA PHE A 401 12.27 27.09 -2.72
C PHE A 401 12.77 26.56 -4.08
N ALA A 402 14.05 26.79 -4.37
CA ALA A 402 14.70 26.39 -5.62
C ALA A 402 15.89 25.46 -5.35
N PRO A 403 16.38 24.71 -6.36
CA PRO A 403 17.51 23.80 -6.17
C PRO A 403 18.78 24.55 -5.71
N GLY A 404 19.32 24.14 -4.57
CA GLY A 404 20.61 24.59 -4.07
C GLY A 404 21.81 23.93 -4.79
N PRO A 405 23.04 24.21 -4.36
CA PRO A 405 24.25 23.64 -4.99
C PRO A 405 24.32 22.11 -5.01
N ASP A 406 23.70 21.45 -4.05
CA ASP A 406 23.61 19.99 -3.93
C ASP A 406 22.33 19.40 -4.56
N GLY A 407 21.47 20.26 -5.12
CA GLY A 407 20.16 19.95 -5.68
C GLY A 407 19.01 20.03 -4.68
N ILE A 408 19.28 20.10 -3.38
CA ILE A 408 18.24 20.15 -2.34
C ILE A 408 17.63 21.55 -2.32
N ALA A 409 16.31 21.61 -2.15
CA ALA A 409 15.56 22.85 -2.10
C ALA A 409 16.05 23.78 -0.97
N VAL A 410 16.36 25.02 -1.34
CA VAL A 410 16.73 26.13 -0.44
C VAL A 410 15.81 27.33 -0.66
N PRO A 411 15.57 28.17 0.36
CA PRO A 411 14.75 29.38 0.20
C PRO A 411 15.24 30.24 -0.97
N HIS A 412 14.30 30.66 -1.82
CA HIS A 412 14.60 31.38 -3.06
C HIS A 412 13.80 32.68 -3.22
N ALA A 413 12.52 32.66 -2.88
CA ALA A 413 11.62 33.80 -3.04
C ALA A 413 10.70 33.97 -1.80
N PRO A 414 10.17 35.17 -1.54
CA PRO A 414 9.25 35.39 -0.43
C PRO A 414 7.95 34.60 -0.61
N LEU A 415 7.36 34.19 0.51
CA LEU A 415 6.06 33.51 0.59
C LEU A 415 4.95 34.53 0.73
N SER A 416 3.88 34.38 -0.05
CA SER A 416 2.71 35.26 0.06
C SER A 416 1.90 35.02 1.35
N CYS A 417 1.86 33.77 1.83
CA CYS A 417 1.16 33.37 3.06
C CYS A 417 2.08 33.27 4.30
N LEU A 418 3.16 34.06 4.36
CA LEU A 418 4.16 33.96 5.43
C LEU A 418 3.57 34.17 6.83
N GLU A 419 2.66 35.13 7.02
CA GLU A 419 2.05 35.42 8.33
C GLU A 419 1.27 34.21 8.87
N GLU A 420 0.56 33.51 8.00
CA GLU A 420 -0.19 32.31 8.34
C GLU A 420 0.76 31.17 8.72
N LEU A 421 1.80 30.93 7.92
CA LEU A 421 2.81 29.91 8.24
C LEU A 421 3.58 30.23 9.54
N ALA A 422 3.82 31.50 9.83
CA ALA A 422 4.46 31.94 11.07
C ALA A 422 3.59 31.65 12.31
N ALA A 423 2.26 31.77 12.20
CA ALA A 423 1.34 31.35 13.26
C ALA A 423 1.42 29.84 13.56
N HIS A 424 1.92 29.05 12.60
CA HIS A 424 2.17 27.62 12.72
C HIS A 424 3.67 27.28 12.87
N GLY A 425 4.50 28.25 13.28
CA GLY A 425 5.87 28.03 13.72
C GLY A 425 6.95 28.11 12.63
N TYR A 426 6.62 28.53 11.41
CA TYR A 426 7.63 28.73 10.36
C TYR A 426 8.18 30.16 10.32
N LEU A 427 9.48 30.30 10.58
CA LEU A 427 10.23 31.54 10.45
C LEU A 427 11.41 31.31 9.47
N PRO A 428 11.41 31.95 8.28
CA PRO A 428 12.48 31.80 7.30
C PRO A 428 13.84 32.16 7.91
N GLY A 429 14.82 31.26 7.80
CA GLY A 429 16.18 31.50 8.30
C GLY A 429 16.36 31.52 9.82
N GLY A 430 15.33 31.15 10.61
CA GLY A 430 15.38 31.09 12.07
C GLY A 430 15.99 29.80 12.62
N TRP A 431 16.93 29.95 13.56
CA TRP A 431 17.49 28.90 14.44
C TRP A 431 16.83 28.96 15.81
#